data_AF-A0A9D1HRD4-F1
#
_entry.id   AF-A0A9D1HRD4-F1
#
_cell.length_a   1.000
_cell.length_b   1.000
_cell.length_c   1.000
_cell.angle_alpha   90.00
_cell.angle_beta   90.00
_cell.angle_gamma   90.00
#
_symmetry.space_group_name_H-M   'P 1'
#
loop_
_entity.id
_entity.type
_entity.pdbx_description
1 polymer ?
#
loop_
_entity_poly.entity_id
_entity_poly.type
_entity_poly.pdbx_seq_one_letter_code
_entity_poly.pdbx_strand_id
1 'polypeptide(L)'
;MKLYDDLIAETEKAVYACKTTCYDLDSVTPWKDAGENVLLLAKESAYELGAGGSGFCACLVTRDAAAVRKNEIVVCGEDLGALKGDAPYARIAVALTEGIDDEADPDAAYKSVRGIDFVKYHVFPEGYMLRISSEGSREQVRVGRRAVRDGISFSSVGALYAGRYLAHPNVRAVKLIFVTDKNAVAALKRVAEESRRRTAALNKILQNVMLDCSVCSLKPVCDEVEELKALHFGRSAKAQGENK
;
A
#
# COMPACT_ATOMS: atom_id res chain seq x y z
N MET A 1 3.91 -2.77 -17.17
CA MET A 1 2.93 -3.31 -16.22
C MET A 1 1.93 -2.26 -15.73
N LYS A 2 0.64 -2.45 -16.00
CA LYS A 2 -0.50 -1.62 -15.53
C LYS A 2 -1.34 -2.31 -14.46
N LEU A 3 -0.68 -3.10 -13.60
CA LEU A 3 -1.31 -4.03 -12.67
C LEU A 3 -2.29 -3.40 -11.67
N TYR A 4 -2.18 -2.10 -11.38
CA TYR A 4 -3.03 -1.42 -10.39
C TYR A 4 -3.63 -0.10 -10.90
N ASP A 5 -3.49 0.23 -12.18
CA ASP A 5 -3.82 1.57 -12.69
C ASP A 5 -5.32 1.90 -12.55
N ASP A 6 -6.20 0.93 -12.76
CA ASP A 6 -7.64 1.05 -12.51
C ASP A 6 -7.96 1.25 -11.02
N LEU A 7 -7.28 0.52 -10.13
CA LEU A 7 -7.44 0.69 -8.68
C LEU A 7 -6.93 2.06 -8.19
N ILE A 8 -5.90 2.60 -8.84
CA ILE A 8 -5.40 3.95 -8.57
C ILE A 8 -6.47 4.98 -8.97
N ALA A 9 -7.07 4.84 -10.16
CA ALA A 9 -8.15 5.73 -10.60
C ALA A 9 -9.38 5.66 -9.67
N GLU A 10 -9.78 4.45 -9.24
CA GLU A 10 -10.84 4.27 -8.24
C GLU A 10 -10.48 4.94 -6.90
N THR A 11 -9.21 4.84 -6.48
CA THR A 11 -8.72 5.47 -5.25
C THR A 11 -8.85 6.99 -5.31
N GLU A 12 -8.36 7.61 -6.39
CA GLU A 12 -8.42 9.06 -6.55
C GLU A 12 -9.87 9.55 -6.57
N LYS A 13 -10.76 8.84 -7.27
CA LYS A 13 -12.18 9.17 -7.31
C LYS A 13 -12.81 9.15 -5.90
N ALA A 14 -12.51 8.14 -5.09
CA ALA A 14 -13.05 8.04 -3.73
C ALA A 14 -12.47 9.11 -2.79
N VAL A 15 -11.17 9.38 -2.87
CA VAL A 15 -10.45 10.33 -2.01
C VAL A 15 -10.88 11.76 -2.29
N TYR A 16 -10.87 12.17 -3.56
CA TYR A 16 -11.15 13.56 -3.95
C TYR A 16 -12.65 13.89 -4.02
N ALA A 17 -13.54 12.90 -3.83
CA ALA A 17 -14.95 13.15 -3.56
C ALA A 17 -15.21 13.68 -2.13
N CYS A 18 -14.21 13.58 -1.24
CA CYS A 18 -14.29 13.98 0.15
C CYS A 18 -13.32 15.15 0.45
N LYS A 19 -13.46 15.76 1.64
CA LYS A 19 -12.56 16.82 2.09
C LYS A 19 -11.13 16.27 2.21
N THR A 20 -10.24 16.85 1.42
CA THR A 20 -8.86 16.37 1.29
C THR A 20 -7.87 17.52 1.45
N THR A 21 -6.76 17.23 2.13
CA THR A 21 -5.62 18.14 2.27
C THR A 21 -4.39 17.47 1.67
N CYS A 22 -3.66 18.18 0.81
CA CYS A 22 -2.45 17.68 0.18
C CYS A 22 -1.23 18.43 0.70
N TYR A 23 -0.15 17.69 0.96
CA TYR A 23 1.13 18.19 1.41
C TYR A 23 2.20 17.79 0.42
N ASP A 24 3.05 18.74 0.04
CA ASP A 24 4.27 18.41 -0.67
C ASP A 24 5.26 17.77 0.31
N LEU A 25 5.90 16.67 -0.08
CA LEU A 25 6.85 15.97 0.80
C LEU A 25 7.94 16.92 1.31
N ASP A 26 8.45 17.80 0.44
CA ASP A 26 9.54 18.72 0.76
C ASP A 26 9.14 19.80 1.79
N SER A 27 7.83 20.00 1.99
CA SER A 27 7.30 20.96 2.98
C SER A 27 6.98 20.32 4.34
N VAL A 28 7.20 19.01 4.49
CA VAL A 28 6.84 18.26 5.70
C VAL A 28 8.09 17.75 6.39
N THR A 29 8.19 18.00 7.69
CA THR A 29 9.23 17.38 8.53
C THR A 29 8.79 15.97 8.92
N PRO A 30 9.62 14.92 8.67
CA PRO A 30 9.30 13.56 9.10
C PRO A 30 9.13 13.46 10.62
N TRP A 31 8.20 12.60 11.05
CA TRP A 31 8.09 12.25 12.46
C TRP A 31 9.34 11.47 12.93
N LYS A 32 9.48 11.29 14.25
CA LYS A 32 10.59 10.51 14.82
C LYS A 32 10.40 9.03 14.49
N ASP A 33 11.47 8.39 14.04
CA ASP A 33 11.52 6.94 13.81
C ASP A 33 12.08 6.26 15.07
N ALA A 34 11.30 5.34 15.64
CA ALA A 34 11.69 4.55 16.80
C ALA A 34 12.65 3.40 16.44
N GLY A 35 12.81 3.09 15.14
CA GLY A 35 13.65 2.01 14.65
C GLY A 35 13.02 0.62 14.75
N GLU A 36 12.09 0.42 15.67
CA GLU A 36 11.34 -0.83 15.86
C GLU A 36 9.91 -0.59 16.35
N ASN A 37 9.07 -1.62 16.26
CA ASN A 37 7.70 -1.56 16.79
C ASN A 37 7.70 -1.46 18.31
N VAL A 38 7.38 -0.27 18.82
CA VAL A 38 7.19 -0.04 20.25
C VAL A 38 5.76 -0.38 20.66
N LEU A 39 5.60 -1.26 21.65
CA LEU A 39 4.30 -1.62 22.20
C LEU A 39 3.64 -0.40 22.86
N LEU A 40 2.41 -0.10 22.46
CA LEU A 40 1.58 0.93 23.07
C LEU A 40 0.40 0.29 23.81
N LEU A 41 0.34 0.48 25.13
CA LEU A 41 -0.73 -0.06 25.95
C LEU A 41 -2.03 0.74 25.74
N ALA A 42 -3.17 0.09 25.97
CA ALA A 42 -4.48 0.76 25.88
C ALA A 42 -4.55 1.99 26.81
N LYS A 43 -3.97 1.88 28.00
CA LYS A 43 -3.89 2.98 28.97
C LYS A 43 -3.03 4.14 28.50
N GLU A 44 -2.22 4.03 27.45
CA GLU A 44 -1.35 5.09 26.92
C GLU A 44 -1.87 5.63 25.57
N SER A 45 -2.80 4.90 24.97
CA SER A 45 -3.42 5.22 23.70
C SER A 45 -4.41 6.39 23.87
N ALA A 46 -4.42 7.28 22.88
CA ALA A 46 -5.43 8.32 22.73
C ALA A 46 -6.69 7.74 22.09
N TYR A 47 -6.49 6.95 21.03
CA TYR A 47 -7.53 6.30 20.23
C TYR A 47 -6.91 5.21 19.35
N GLU A 48 -7.76 4.38 18.75
CA GLU A 48 -7.41 3.36 17.79
C GLU A 48 -8.01 3.67 16.40
N LEU A 49 -7.18 3.61 15.37
CA LEU A 49 -7.60 3.72 13.98
C LEU A 49 -7.81 2.32 13.40
N GLY A 50 -8.92 2.11 12.71
CA GLY A 50 -9.22 0.82 12.09
C GLY A 50 -9.63 -0.28 13.08
N ALA A 51 -10.10 0.13 14.26
CA ALA A 51 -10.54 -0.80 15.30
C ALA A 51 -11.65 -1.74 14.81
N GLY A 52 -11.75 -2.93 15.42
CA GLY A 52 -12.72 -3.95 15.02
C GLY A 52 -12.49 -4.56 13.63
N GLY A 53 -11.33 -4.30 12.99
CA GLY A 53 -11.03 -4.80 11.65
C GLY A 53 -11.57 -3.93 10.52
N SER A 54 -11.95 -2.70 10.82
CA SER A 54 -12.35 -1.69 9.84
C SER A 54 -11.16 -1.07 9.10
N GLY A 55 -9.93 -1.26 9.61
CA GLY A 55 -8.74 -0.66 9.03
C GLY A 55 -8.01 -1.52 8.02
N PHE A 56 -7.51 -0.90 6.96
CA PHE A 56 -6.75 -1.58 5.92
C PHE A 56 -5.68 -0.70 5.26
N CYS A 57 -4.74 -1.35 4.58
CA CYS A 57 -3.74 -0.72 3.75
C CYS A 57 -3.62 -1.38 2.37
N ALA A 58 -3.14 -0.62 1.39
CA ALA A 58 -2.82 -1.11 0.05
C ALA A 58 -1.53 -0.45 -0.46
N CYS A 59 -0.77 -1.20 -1.26
CA CYS A 59 0.35 -0.68 -2.04
C CYS A 59 0.03 -0.91 -3.51
N LEU A 60 -0.03 0.17 -4.28
CA LEU A 60 -0.36 0.19 -5.70
C LEU A 60 0.88 0.71 -6.44
N VAL A 61 1.44 -0.10 -7.32
CA VAL A 61 2.56 0.33 -8.19
C VAL A 61 2.02 0.70 -9.56
N THR A 62 2.65 1.69 -10.18
CA THR A 62 2.34 2.10 -11.55
C THR A 62 3.60 2.56 -12.27
N ARG A 63 3.54 2.58 -13.61
CA ARG A 63 4.53 3.23 -14.48
C ARG A 63 3.97 4.51 -15.11
N ASP A 64 2.71 4.85 -14.83
CA ASP A 64 2.07 6.06 -15.32
C ASP A 64 2.49 7.27 -14.47
N ALA A 65 3.34 8.12 -15.05
CA ALA A 65 3.78 9.37 -14.42
C ALA A 65 2.62 10.36 -14.18
N ALA A 66 1.48 10.21 -14.87
CA ALA A 66 0.30 11.04 -14.62
C ALA A 66 -0.37 10.72 -13.28
N ALA A 67 -0.27 9.47 -12.80
CA ALA A 67 -0.86 9.01 -11.54
C ALA A 67 -0.11 9.51 -10.30
N VAL A 68 1.21 9.72 -10.40
CA VAL A 68 2.04 10.30 -9.32
C VAL A 68 3.00 11.32 -9.91
N ARG A 69 2.58 12.58 -9.94
CA ARG A 69 3.35 13.67 -10.55
C ARG A 69 4.50 14.16 -9.67
N LYS A 70 4.38 13.96 -8.36
CA LYS A 70 5.36 14.37 -7.36
C LYS A 70 5.21 13.54 -6.09
N ASN A 71 6.20 13.64 -5.21
CA ASN A 71 6.09 13.09 -3.87
C ASN A 71 5.07 13.90 -3.07
N GLU A 72 4.02 13.26 -2.60
CA GLU A 72 2.97 13.95 -1.88
C GLU A 72 2.33 13.08 -0.80
N ILE A 73 1.81 13.75 0.22
CA ILE A 73 1.03 13.13 1.27
C ILE A 73 -0.37 13.74 1.23
N VAL A 74 -1.37 12.88 1.19
CA VAL A 74 -2.78 13.24 1.06
C VAL A 74 -3.51 12.76 2.29
N VAL A 75 -4.26 13.66 2.94
CA VAL A 75 -5.10 13.35 4.10
C VAL A 75 -6.55 13.58 3.72
N CYS A 76 -7.35 12.53 3.74
CA CYS A 76 -8.77 12.53 3.42
C CYS A 76 -9.59 12.30 4.70
N GLY A 77 -10.26 13.34 5.19
CA GLY A 77 -10.91 13.35 6.50
C GLY A 77 -10.12 14.13 7.57
N GLU A 78 -10.31 13.73 8.83
CA GLU A 78 -9.66 14.35 9.99
C GLU A 78 -8.23 13.85 10.17
N ASP A 79 -7.29 14.76 10.44
CA ASP A 79 -5.90 14.44 10.80
C ASP A 79 -5.79 14.01 12.27
N LEU A 80 -4.68 13.38 12.66
CA LEU A 80 -4.44 12.81 13.99
C LEU A 80 -4.69 13.81 15.13
N GLY A 81 -4.26 15.06 14.98
CA GLY A 81 -4.46 16.10 15.99
C GLY A 81 -5.92 16.53 16.17
N ALA A 82 -6.79 16.27 15.18
CA ALA A 82 -8.20 16.66 15.19
C ALA A 82 -9.15 15.54 15.66
N LEU A 83 -8.69 14.28 15.60
CA LEU A 83 -9.48 13.12 16.02
C LEU A 83 -9.81 13.16 17.51
N LYS A 84 -11.06 12.82 17.85
CA LYS A 84 -11.57 12.82 19.24
C LYS A 84 -11.73 11.42 19.84
N GLY A 85 -11.42 10.39 19.08
CA GLY A 85 -11.63 8.99 19.46
C GLY A 85 -11.33 8.05 18.31
N ASP A 86 -11.75 6.80 18.46
CA ASP A 86 -11.55 5.78 17.44
C ASP A 86 -12.18 6.17 16.10
N ALA A 87 -11.48 5.86 15.01
CA ALA A 87 -11.87 6.25 13.66
C ALA A 87 -11.67 5.10 12.66
N PRO A 88 -12.49 5.03 11.59
CA PRO A 88 -12.17 4.18 10.46
C PRO A 88 -10.89 4.67 9.81
N TYR A 89 -10.21 3.77 9.09
CA TYR A 89 -8.87 4.06 8.64
C TYR A 89 -8.50 3.29 7.38
N ALA A 90 -7.92 3.98 6.41
CA ALA A 90 -7.24 3.37 5.31
C ALA A 90 -5.92 4.07 5.02
N ARG A 91 -4.91 3.31 4.60
CA ARG A 91 -3.65 3.84 4.09
C ARG A 91 -3.30 3.26 2.74
N ILE A 92 -3.16 4.12 1.74
CA ILE A 92 -2.83 3.69 0.39
C ILE A 92 -1.51 4.33 -0.01
N ALA A 93 -0.55 3.51 -0.44
CA ALA A 93 0.66 3.97 -1.07
C ALA A 93 0.55 3.76 -2.58
N VAL A 94 0.70 4.83 -3.36
CA VAL A 94 0.82 4.75 -4.81
C VAL A 94 2.26 5.07 -5.18
N ALA A 95 2.98 4.09 -5.70
CA ALA A 95 4.40 4.22 -6.05
C ALA A 95 4.57 4.26 -7.57
N LEU A 96 5.15 5.35 -8.08
CA LEU A 96 5.63 5.43 -9.43
C LEU A 96 6.95 4.67 -9.52
N THR A 97 6.99 3.71 -10.44
CA THR A 97 8.13 2.83 -10.64
C THR A 97 8.82 3.10 -11.96
N GLU A 98 10.15 3.03 -11.93
CA GLU A 98 11.02 3.15 -13.10
C GLU A 98 12.05 2.01 -13.11
N GLY A 99 12.58 1.71 -14.30
CA GLY A 99 13.59 0.66 -14.47
C GLY A 99 13.06 -0.76 -14.21
N ILE A 100 11.74 -0.95 -14.25
CA ILE A 100 11.09 -2.26 -14.24
C ILE A 100 10.74 -2.62 -15.68
N ASP A 101 11.43 -3.61 -16.23
CA ASP A 101 11.12 -4.18 -17.55
C ASP A 101 10.43 -5.54 -17.35
N ASP A 102 9.10 -5.51 -17.33
CA ASP A 102 8.26 -6.69 -17.15
C ASP A 102 8.19 -7.61 -18.38
N GLU A 103 8.65 -7.14 -19.54
CA GLU A 103 8.72 -7.95 -20.76
C GLU A 103 10.06 -8.70 -20.84
N ALA A 104 11.17 -8.03 -20.51
CA ALA A 104 12.50 -8.64 -20.54
C ALA A 104 12.80 -9.51 -19.31
N ASP A 105 12.48 -9.03 -18.11
CA ASP A 105 12.67 -9.77 -16.85
C ASP A 105 11.43 -9.73 -15.94
N PRO A 106 10.38 -10.50 -16.31
CA PRO A 106 9.27 -10.89 -15.46
C PRO A 106 9.56 -11.05 -13.96
N ASP A 107 10.56 -11.85 -13.63
CA ASP A 107 10.80 -12.29 -12.26
C ASP A 107 11.42 -11.16 -11.44
N ALA A 108 12.33 -10.38 -12.03
CA ALA A 108 12.87 -9.18 -11.39
C ALA A 108 11.79 -8.09 -11.22
N ALA A 109 10.95 -7.88 -12.22
CA ALA A 109 9.84 -6.93 -12.15
C ALA A 109 8.92 -7.24 -10.96
N TYR A 110 8.57 -8.51 -10.79
CA TYR A 110 7.74 -8.94 -9.68
C TYR A 110 8.42 -8.89 -8.31
N LYS A 111 9.69 -9.30 -8.22
CA LYS A 111 10.48 -9.15 -7.00
C LYS A 111 10.53 -7.69 -6.57
N SER A 112 10.63 -6.78 -7.53
CA SER A 112 10.59 -5.34 -7.28
C SER A 112 9.22 -4.91 -6.71
N VAL A 113 8.10 -5.29 -7.35
CA VAL A 113 6.75 -4.98 -6.81
C VAL A 113 6.56 -5.53 -5.40
N ARG A 114 7.02 -6.75 -5.14
CA ARG A 114 7.00 -7.35 -3.80
C ARG A 114 7.83 -6.55 -2.82
N GLY A 115 9.07 -6.22 -3.18
CA GLY A 115 9.97 -5.41 -2.36
C GLY A 115 9.35 -4.07 -1.97
N ILE A 116 8.65 -3.42 -2.92
CA ILE A 116 7.91 -2.19 -2.68
C ILE A 116 6.75 -2.42 -1.71
N ASP A 117 5.91 -3.45 -1.90
CA ASP A 117 4.81 -3.76 -0.95
C ASP A 117 5.33 -4.08 0.46
N PHE A 118 6.53 -4.67 0.58
CA PHE A 118 7.16 -4.99 1.87
C PHE A 118 7.65 -3.76 2.66
N VAL A 119 7.78 -2.58 2.02
CA VAL A 119 8.21 -1.34 2.70
C VAL A 119 7.29 -1.00 3.88
N LYS A 120 5.99 -1.31 3.76
CA LYS A 120 4.99 -1.00 4.78
C LYS A 120 5.24 -1.65 6.15
N TYR A 121 6.06 -2.70 6.21
CA TYR A 121 6.42 -3.39 7.46
C TYR A 121 7.62 -2.76 8.19
N HIS A 122 8.32 -1.83 7.54
CA HIS A 122 9.61 -1.28 8.00
C HIS A 122 9.52 0.22 8.30
N VAL A 123 8.39 0.66 8.87
CA VAL A 123 8.15 2.05 9.27
C VAL A 123 7.67 2.06 10.72
N PHE A 124 8.37 2.78 11.59
CA PHE A 124 8.17 2.71 13.04
C PHE A 124 8.04 4.10 13.68
N PRO A 125 6.97 4.87 13.42
CA PRO A 125 6.86 6.21 13.99
C PRO A 125 6.70 6.15 15.52
N GLU A 126 7.46 6.98 16.25
CA GLU A 126 7.43 7.01 17.73
C GLU A 126 6.01 7.31 18.25
N GLY A 127 5.49 6.44 19.12
CA GLY A 127 4.14 6.59 19.69
C GLY A 127 2.99 6.27 18.72
N TYR A 128 3.29 5.67 17.57
CA TYR A 128 2.35 5.21 16.56
C TYR A 128 2.53 3.69 16.37
N MET A 129 1.73 2.90 17.09
CA MET A 129 1.87 1.44 17.05
C MET A 129 1.05 0.86 15.91
N LEU A 130 1.75 0.33 14.91
CA LEU A 130 1.16 -0.37 13.77
C LEU A 130 0.88 -1.84 14.11
N ARG A 131 -0.31 -2.31 13.78
CA ARG A 131 -0.68 -3.73 13.77
C ARG A 131 -1.17 -4.10 12.38
N ILE A 132 -0.28 -4.70 11.60
CA ILE A 132 -0.59 -5.25 10.28
C ILE A 132 -0.68 -6.78 10.37
N SER A 133 -1.64 -7.36 9.66
CA SER A 133 -1.61 -8.81 9.37
C SER A 133 -0.56 -9.12 8.30
N SER A 134 0.32 -10.10 8.56
CA SER A 134 1.32 -10.56 7.58
C SER A 134 0.73 -11.08 6.27
N GLU A 135 -0.50 -11.62 6.30
CA GLU A 135 -1.16 -12.24 5.15
C GLU A 135 -2.26 -11.40 4.50
N GLY A 136 -2.52 -10.18 4.99
CA GLY A 136 -3.69 -9.40 4.60
C GLY A 136 -3.45 -7.91 4.48
N SER A 137 -4.46 -7.23 3.94
CA SER A 137 -4.53 -5.77 3.90
C SER A 137 -4.93 -5.16 5.24
N ARG A 138 -5.26 -5.95 6.28
CA ARG A 138 -5.74 -5.41 7.55
C ARG A 138 -4.65 -4.63 8.27
N GLU A 139 -4.97 -3.38 8.59
CA GLU A 139 -4.08 -2.45 9.28
C GLU A 139 -4.86 -1.77 10.39
N GLN A 140 -4.35 -1.87 11.61
CA GLN A 140 -4.88 -1.16 12.77
C GLN A 140 -3.76 -0.37 13.40
N VAL A 141 -4.06 0.83 13.87
CA VAL A 141 -3.07 1.72 14.48
C VAL A 141 -3.54 2.13 15.86
N ARG A 142 -2.64 2.11 16.83
CA ARG A 142 -2.85 2.83 18.10
C ARG A 142 -1.98 4.08 18.11
N VAL A 143 -2.57 5.21 18.46
CA VAL A 143 -1.83 6.48 18.56
C VAL A 143 -1.73 6.87 20.02
N GLY A 144 -0.51 7.15 20.49
CA GLY A 144 -0.24 7.47 21.89
C GLY A 144 -0.64 8.89 22.26
N ARG A 145 -1.17 9.10 23.48
CA ARG A 145 -1.53 10.43 23.98
C ARG A 145 -0.36 11.42 23.97
N ARG A 146 0.85 10.92 24.26
CA ARG A 146 2.08 11.70 24.17
C ARG A 146 2.35 12.15 22.73
N ALA A 147 2.26 11.25 21.76
CA ALA A 147 2.48 11.59 20.35
C ALA A 147 1.49 12.64 19.85
N VAL A 148 0.20 12.49 20.20
CA VAL A 148 -0.85 13.49 19.87
C VAL A 148 -0.51 14.86 20.47
N ARG A 149 -0.16 14.91 21.75
CA ARG A 149 0.23 16.17 22.42
C ARG A 149 1.50 16.78 21.82
N ASP A 150 2.45 15.94 21.44
CA ASP A 150 3.74 16.37 20.88
C ASP A 150 3.62 16.74 19.38
N GLY A 151 2.42 16.62 18.78
CA GLY A 151 2.09 17.16 17.46
C GLY A 151 2.19 16.17 16.29
N ILE A 152 2.06 14.86 16.53
CA ILE A 152 2.04 13.86 15.45
C ILE A 152 0.89 14.13 14.46
N SER A 153 1.16 13.95 13.17
CA SER A 153 0.20 14.12 12.07
C SER A 153 0.36 13.03 11.03
N PHE A 154 -0.66 12.81 10.19
CA PHE A 154 -0.53 11.94 9.04
C PHE A 154 0.49 12.44 8.04
N SER A 155 0.68 13.76 7.90
CA SER A 155 1.75 14.31 7.07
C SER A 155 3.14 13.89 7.58
N SER A 156 3.43 14.11 8.86
CA SER A 156 4.74 13.76 9.44
C SER A 156 5.00 12.24 9.44
N VAL A 157 3.98 11.41 9.70
CA VAL A 157 4.07 9.95 9.54
C VAL A 157 4.24 9.55 8.07
N GLY A 158 3.49 10.19 7.16
CA GLY A 158 3.56 9.98 5.73
C GLY A 158 4.94 10.27 5.15
N ALA A 159 5.63 11.28 5.67
CA ALA A 159 7.00 11.62 5.27
C ALA A 159 8.01 10.51 5.65
N LEU A 160 7.82 9.85 6.80
CA LEU A 160 8.61 8.65 7.14
C LEU A 160 8.36 7.51 6.14
N TYR A 161 7.09 7.21 5.84
CA TYR A 161 6.75 6.20 4.83
C TYR A 161 7.38 6.55 3.48
N ALA A 162 7.24 7.81 3.04
CA ALA A 162 7.76 8.25 1.75
C ALA A 162 9.27 8.07 1.66
N GLY A 163 10.03 8.45 2.70
CA GLY A 163 11.47 8.22 2.76
C GLY A 163 11.86 6.75 2.62
N ARG A 164 11.09 5.84 3.23
CA ARG A 164 11.32 4.38 3.12
C ARG A 164 10.98 3.84 1.73
N TYR A 165 9.92 4.32 1.09
CA TYR A 165 9.58 3.94 -0.29
C TYR A 165 10.63 4.44 -1.29
N LEU A 166 11.06 5.71 -1.16
CA LEU A 166 12.03 6.34 -2.05
C LEU A 166 13.45 5.76 -1.93
N ALA A 167 13.75 5.04 -0.85
CA ALA A 167 14.99 4.29 -0.73
C ALA A 167 15.02 3.02 -1.60
N HIS A 168 13.87 2.57 -2.11
CA HIS A 168 13.80 1.43 -3.02
C HIS A 168 14.27 1.83 -4.43
N PRO A 169 15.22 1.10 -5.06
CA PRO A 169 15.89 1.55 -6.28
C PRO A 169 14.96 1.75 -7.49
N ASN A 170 13.82 1.05 -7.51
CA ASN A 170 12.83 1.18 -8.57
C ASN A 170 11.71 2.19 -8.29
N VAL A 171 11.70 2.89 -7.14
CA VAL A 171 10.66 3.87 -6.82
C VAL A 171 11.15 5.26 -7.16
N ARG A 172 10.47 5.92 -8.10
CA ARG A 172 10.81 7.27 -8.56
C ARG A 172 10.08 8.36 -7.77
N ALA A 173 8.80 8.12 -7.49
CA ALA A 173 7.95 9.02 -6.74
C ALA A 173 6.88 8.23 -5.98
N VAL A 174 6.35 8.81 -4.91
CA VAL A 174 5.33 8.16 -4.09
C VAL A 174 4.27 9.14 -3.60
N LYS A 175 3.00 8.72 -3.69
CA LYS A 175 1.83 9.39 -3.11
C LYS A 175 1.32 8.55 -1.95
N LEU A 176 1.37 9.10 -0.74
CA LEU A 176 0.85 8.45 0.47
C LEU A 176 -0.50 9.04 0.81
N ILE A 177 -1.53 8.21 0.92
CA ILE A 177 -2.89 8.64 1.20
C ILE A 177 -3.33 8.04 2.52
N PHE A 178 -3.70 8.90 3.47
CA PHE A 178 -4.29 8.52 4.75
C PHE A 178 -5.76 8.94 4.75
N VAL A 179 -6.65 8.02 5.12
CA VAL A 179 -8.09 8.23 5.02
C VAL A 179 -8.74 7.90 6.35
N THR A 180 -9.45 8.87 6.91
CA THR A 180 -10.29 8.72 8.12
C THR A 180 -11.75 9.09 7.87
N ASP A 181 -12.06 9.64 6.69
CA ASP A 181 -13.44 9.85 6.26
C ASP A 181 -14.17 8.50 6.07
N LYS A 182 -15.33 8.35 6.71
CA LYS A 182 -16.05 7.08 6.74
C LYS A 182 -16.51 6.61 5.36
N ASN A 183 -16.93 7.54 4.50
CA ASN A 183 -17.45 7.22 3.16
C ASN A 183 -16.30 6.83 2.24
N ALA A 184 -15.20 7.58 2.28
CA ALA A 184 -14.00 7.23 1.52
C ALA A 184 -13.42 5.89 1.98
N VAL A 185 -13.30 5.62 3.29
CA VAL A 185 -12.84 4.31 3.79
C VAL A 185 -13.75 3.17 3.31
N ALA A 186 -15.08 3.35 3.36
CA ALA A 186 -16.00 2.33 2.87
C ALA A 186 -15.83 2.04 1.36
N ALA A 187 -15.67 3.09 0.54
CA ALA A 187 -15.46 2.95 -0.90
C ALA A 187 -14.13 2.27 -1.25
N LEU A 188 -13.07 2.55 -0.47
CA LEU A 188 -11.72 2.04 -0.71
C LEU A 188 -11.51 0.59 -0.24
N LYS A 189 -12.47 0.00 0.47
CA LYS A 189 -12.36 -1.38 0.94
C LYS A 189 -12.17 -2.37 -0.21
N ARG A 190 -12.94 -2.19 -1.30
CA ARG A 190 -12.82 -3.00 -2.52
C ARG A 190 -11.43 -2.86 -3.16
N VAL A 191 -10.88 -1.65 -3.21
CA VAL A 191 -9.53 -1.39 -3.73
C VAL A 191 -8.49 -2.20 -2.96
N ALA A 192 -8.56 -2.21 -1.64
CA ALA A 192 -7.61 -2.96 -0.81
C ALA A 192 -7.77 -4.48 -0.96
N GLU A 193 -9.00 -4.97 -1.11
CA GLU A 193 -9.29 -6.38 -1.36
C GLU A 193 -8.76 -6.83 -2.74
N GLU A 194 -9.01 -6.06 -3.80
CA GLU A 194 -8.54 -6.37 -5.15
C GLU A 194 -7.02 -6.21 -5.28
N SER A 195 -6.43 -5.18 -4.65
CA SER A 195 -4.96 -5.04 -4.57
C SER A 195 -4.34 -6.28 -3.94
N ARG A 196 -4.88 -6.75 -2.80
CA ARG A 196 -4.43 -8.00 -2.17
C ARG A 196 -4.60 -9.20 -3.09
N ARG A 197 -5.74 -9.32 -3.76
CA ARG A 197 -6.06 -10.44 -4.65
C ARG A 197 -5.08 -10.52 -5.82
N ARG A 198 -4.74 -9.37 -6.42
CA ARG A 198 -3.72 -9.25 -7.47
C ARG A 198 -2.34 -9.63 -6.96
N THR A 199 -1.91 -9.07 -5.83
CA THR A 199 -0.60 -9.41 -5.21
C THR A 199 -0.51 -10.89 -4.83
N ALA A 200 -1.62 -11.50 -4.39
CA ALA A 200 -1.68 -12.94 -4.10
C ALA A 200 -1.61 -13.79 -5.37
N ALA A 201 -2.22 -13.35 -6.47
CA ALA A 201 -2.11 -14.01 -7.78
C ALA A 201 -0.66 -13.99 -8.28
N LEU A 202 0.02 -12.84 -8.20
CA LEU A 202 1.45 -12.75 -8.51
C LEU A 202 2.28 -13.77 -7.72
N ASN A 203 2.05 -13.87 -6.41
CA ASN A 203 2.79 -14.80 -5.56
C ASN A 203 2.64 -16.26 -6.01
N LYS A 204 1.43 -16.68 -6.36
CA LYS A 204 1.20 -18.07 -6.79
C LYS A 204 1.89 -18.38 -8.11
N ILE A 205 1.89 -17.42 -9.04
CA ILE A 205 2.62 -17.52 -10.32
C ILE A 205 4.12 -17.72 -10.04
N LEU A 206 4.69 -16.91 -9.14
CA LEU A 206 6.11 -17.01 -8.76
C LEU A 206 6.48 -18.34 -8.10
N GLN A 207 5.61 -18.86 -7.24
CA GLN A 207 5.85 -20.10 -6.49
C GLN A 207 5.58 -21.39 -7.31
N ASN A 208 5.13 -21.30 -8.57
CA ASN A 208 4.84 -22.47 -9.45
C ASN A 208 3.86 -23.50 -8.84
N VAL A 209 2.93 -23.09 -7.98
CA VAL A 209 2.20 -24.04 -7.11
C VAL A 209 1.07 -24.80 -7.82
N MET A 210 0.52 -24.32 -8.94
CA MET A 210 -0.47 -25.08 -9.74
C MET A 210 -0.49 -24.59 -11.20
N LEU A 211 -0.20 -25.48 -12.16
CA LEU A 211 -0.20 -25.19 -13.60
C LEU A 211 -1.59 -25.32 -14.26
N ASP A 212 -2.58 -25.81 -13.53
CA ASP A 212 -3.93 -26.03 -14.07
C ASP A 212 -4.86 -24.83 -13.79
N CYS A 213 -5.03 -24.00 -14.82
CA CYS A 213 -5.95 -22.86 -14.78
C CYS A 213 -7.41 -23.28 -14.59
N SER A 214 -7.81 -24.52 -14.92
CA SER A 214 -9.21 -24.98 -14.77
C SER A 214 -9.64 -25.12 -13.30
N VAL A 215 -8.67 -25.25 -12.39
CA VAL A 215 -8.89 -25.42 -10.94
C VAL A 215 -8.40 -24.21 -10.13
N CYS A 216 -7.81 -23.20 -10.79
CA CYS A 216 -7.22 -22.06 -10.12
C CYS A 216 -8.27 -21.04 -9.66
N SER A 217 -8.41 -20.86 -8.33
CA SER A 217 -9.33 -19.88 -7.73
C SER A 217 -9.02 -18.41 -8.06
N LEU A 218 -7.86 -18.13 -8.67
CA LEU A 218 -7.45 -16.79 -9.09
C LEU A 218 -7.62 -16.54 -10.59
N LYS A 219 -8.13 -17.51 -11.35
CA LYS A 219 -8.38 -17.39 -12.80
C LYS A 219 -9.12 -16.09 -13.19
N PRO A 220 -10.17 -15.64 -12.48
CA PRO A 220 -10.86 -14.40 -12.85
C PRO A 220 -9.96 -13.16 -12.83
N VAL A 221 -8.97 -13.09 -11.93
CA VAL A 221 -8.04 -11.95 -11.84
C VAL A 221 -7.05 -11.97 -12.99
N CYS A 222 -6.54 -13.15 -13.33
CA CYS A 222 -5.67 -13.31 -14.49
C CYS A 222 -6.44 -13.01 -15.79
N ASP A 223 -7.75 -13.28 -15.84
CA ASP A 223 -8.61 -12.95 -16.97
C ASP A 223 -8.80 -11.45 -17.19
N GLU A 224 -8.74 -10.66 -16.11
CA GLU A 224 -8.87 -9.20 -16.15
C GLU A 224 -7.53 -8.47 -16.39
N VAL A 225 -6.41 -9.07 -15.98
CA VAL A 225 -5.07 -8.48 -16.09
C VAL A 225 -4.20 -9.30 -17.03
N GLU A 226 -4.11 -8.88 -18.29
CA GLU A 226 -3.39 -9.58 -19.35
C GLU A 226 -1.90 -9.82 -19.04
N GLU A 227 -1.25 -8.93 -18.28
CA GLU A 227 0.14 -9.12 -17.87
C GLU A 227 0.32 -10.37 -17.00
N LEU A 228 -0.63 -10.67 -16.09
CA LEU A 228 -0.55 -11.86 -15.24
C LEU A 228 -0.64 -13.16 -16.06
N LYS A 229 -1.43 -13.17 -17.13
CA LYS A 229 -1.48 -14.30 -18.07
C LYS A 229 -0.17 -14.45 -18.81
N ALA A 230 0.34 -13.38 -19.42
CA ALA A 230 1.59 -13.41 -20.20
C ALA A 230 2.74 -14.00 -19.37
N LEU A 231 2.80 -13.64 -18.09
CA LEU A 231 3.83 -14.07 -17.16
C LEU A 231 3.68 -15.55 -16.75
N HIS A 232 2.45 -16.03 -16.57
CA HIS A 232 2.18 -17.45 -16.31
C HIS A 232 2.48 -18.35 -17.53
N PHE A 233 2.06 -17.96 -18.75
CA PHE A 233 2.27 -18.76 -19.95
C PHE A 233 3.71 -18.69 -20.49
N GLY A 234 4.39 -17.54 -20.32
CA GLY A 234 5.82 -17.42 -20.64
C GLY A 234 6.70 -18.37 -19.84
N ARG A 235 6.31 -18.70 -18.59
CA ARG A 235 6.96 -19.74 -17.77
C ARG A 235 6.69 -21.16 -18.27
N SER A 236 5.46 -21.48 -18.68
CA SER A 236 5.15 -22.80 -19.27
C SER A 236 6.00 -23.10 -20.51
N ALA A 237 6.27 -22.09 -21.33
CA ALA A 237 7.15 -22.23 -22.50
C ALA A 237 8.63 -22.43 -22.13
N LYS A 238 9.13 -21.72 -21.10
CA LYS A 238 10.50 -21.91 -20.59
C LYS A 238 10.70 -23.27 -19.90
N ALA A 239 9.76 -23.72 -19.09
CA ALA A 239 9.80 -25.02 -18.41
C ALA A 239 9.76 -26.22 -19.39
N GLN A 240 9.17 -26.06 -20.57
CA GLN A 240 9.18 -27.08 -21.64
C GLN A 240 10.46 -27.04 -22.50
N GLY A 241 11.21 -25.94 -22.49
CA GLY A 241 12.47 -25.78 -23.22
C GLY A 241 13.71 -26.29 -22.47
N GLU A 242 13.67 -26.37 -21.15
CA GLU A 242 14.79 -26.86 -20.30
C GLU A 242 14.83 -28.39 -20.14
N ASN A 243 13.85 -29.10 -20.70
CA ASN A 243 13.73 -30.57 -20.65
C ASN A 243 14.02 -31.25 -22.00
N LYS A 244 14.79 -30.60 -22.89
CA LYS A 244 15.20 -31.12 -24.20
C LYS A 244 16.71 -31.07 -24.40
#